data_AF-A0AAD4HWV8-F1
#
_entry.id   AF-A0AAD4HWV8-F1
#
_cell.length_a   1.000
_cell.length_b   1.000
_cell.length_c   1.000
_cell.angle_alpha   90.00
_cell.angle_beta   90.00
_cell.angle_gamma   90.00
#
_symmetry.space_group_name_H-M   'P 1'
#
loop_
_entity.id
_entity.type
_entity.pdbx_description
1 polymer ?
#
loop_
_entity_poly.entity_id
_entity_poly.type
_entity_poly.pdbx_seq_one_letter_code
_entity_poly.pdbx_strand_id
1 'polypeptide(L)'
;MAPPTIVLITGANRGIGRGLLELYLARPNHVVVAAVRDPNHATAKELSGLPKAQGTSLVVIKLDLTVHSDPTAAVEALSASHGIKHVDILVANAGIATKWVTVSEVTPEDIQDHVDVNVHGNFIPMKNAAYAPTKLVQHWLTKAIHTEEPWLTAFPVDPGWVQTDLGQRGADAFGFEKAAITVDESVNGIIKVIDASPGRRTAASLGCTRVRNHPADYQVVCCKLEDNGK
;
A
#
# COMPACT_ATOMS: atom_id res chain seq x y z
N MET A 1 -24.12 7.69 27.97
CA MET A 1 -23.52 8.14 26.70
C MET A 1 -22.85 6.94 26.04
N ALA A 2 -22.92 6.84 24.71
CA ALA A 2 -22.20 5.81 23.97
C ALA A 2 -20.68 5.99 24.16
N PRO A 3 -19.87 4.92 24.13
CA PRO A 3 -18.41 5.04 24.16
C PRO A 3 -17.92 5.91 22.99
N PRO A 4 -16.83 6.69 23.18
CA PRO A 4 -16.29 7.53 22.12
C PRO A 4 -15.64 6.69 21.02
N THR A 5 -15.73 7.15 19.77
CA THR A 5 -15.04 6.52 18.63
C THR A 5 -13.57 6.91 18.62
N ILE A 6 -12.68 5.93 18.58
CA ILE A 6 -11.23 6.10 18.62
C ILE A 6 -10.68 6.08 17.19
N VAL A 7 -10.14 7.22 16.76
CA VAL A 7 -9.62 7.42 15.40
C VAL A 7 -8.13 7.66 15.46
N LEU A 8 -7.32 6.75 14.92
CA LEU A 8 -5.87 6.91 14.79
C LEU A 8 -5.52 7.39 13.39
N ILE A 9 -4.80 8.51 13.31
CA ILE A 9 -4.37 9.10 12.04
C ILE A 9 -2.84 9.18 12.05
N THR A 10 -2.19 8.52 11.09
CA THR A 10 -0.73 8.62 10.91
C THR A 10 -0.38 9.85 10.06
N GLY A 11 0.73 10.53 10.38
CA GLY A 11 1.13 11.75 9.67
C GLY A 11 0.16 12.93 9.88
N ALA A 12 -0.44 13.01 11.08
CA ALA A 12 -1.58 13.89 11.34
C ALA A 12 -1.25 15.37 11.56
N ASN A 13 0.03 15.77 11.58
CA ASN A 13 0.44 17.15 11.86
C ASN A 13 0.57 18.06 10.63
N ARG A 14 0.32 17.58 9.42
CA ARG A 14 0.35 18.39 8.18
C ARG A 14 -0.54 17.84 7.08
N GLY A 15 -0.79 18.66 6.06
CA GLY A 15 -1.45 18.25 4.81
C GLY A 15 -2.80 17.56 5.03
N ILE A 16 -3.04 16.48 4.30
CA ILE A 16 -4.29 15.71 4.35
C ILE A 16 -4.53 15.15 5.75
N GLY A 17 -3.50 14.59 6.41
CA GLY A 17 -3.62 14.06 7.76
C GLY A 17 -4.10 15.09 8.78
N ARG A 18 -3.60 16.33 8.69
CA ARG A 18 -4.07 17.44 9.53
C ARG A 18 -5.51 17.83 9.24
N GLY A 19 -5.88 17.94 7.96
CA GLY A 19 -7.27 18.23 7.58
C GLY A 19 -8.24 17.17 8.10
N LEU A 20 -7.88 15.88 7.98
CA LEU A 20 -8.68 14.78 8.54
C LEU A 20 -8.77 14.86 10.06
N LEU A 21 -7.65 15.14 10.74
CA LEU A 21 -7.62 15.32 12.19
C LEU A 21 -8.55 16.46 12.62
N GLU A 22 -8.49 17.63 11.98
CA GLU A 22 -9.35 18.78 12.29
C GLU A 22 -10.83 18.43 12.10
N LEU A 23 -11.16 17.70 11.03
CA LEU A 23 -12.53 17.23 10.77
C LEU A 23 -13.02 16.25 11.85
N TYR A 24 -12.18 15.33 12.32
CA TYR A 24 -12.55 14.41 13.40
C TYR A 24 -12.62 15.11 14.77
N LEU A 25 -11.77 16.10 15.04
CA LEU A 25 -11.85 16.91 16.26
C LEU A 25 -13.13 17.75 16.33
N ALA A 26 -13.65 18.18 15.19
CA ALA A 26 -14.91 18.92 15.08
C ALA A 26 -16.16 18.05 15.25
N ARG A 27 -16.03 16.71 15.32
CA ARG A 27 -17.14 15.79 15.56
C ARG A 27 -17.25 15.47 17.06
N PRO A 28 -18.45 15.43 17.66
CA PRO A 28 -18.61 15.13 19.08
C PRO A 28 -18.30 13.66 19.39
N ASN A 29 -17.93 13.35 20.64
CA ASN A 29 -17.73 11.99 21.14
C ASN A 29 -16.64 11.16 20.41
N HIS A 30 -15.47 11.76 20.17
CA HIS A 30 -14.31 11.07 19.56
C HIS A 30 -13.05 11.14 20.44
N VAL A 31 -12.18 10.13 20.34
CA VAL A 31 -10.78 10.24 20.77
C VAL A 31 -9.93 10.22 19.50
N VAL A 32 -9.37 11.37 19.15
CA VAL A 32 -8.52 11.49 17.95
C VAL A 32 -7.06 11.31 18.35
N VAL A 33 -6.46 10.21 17.91
CA VAL A 33 -5.05 9.90 18.11
C VAL A 33 -4.26 10.41 16.91
N ALA A 34 -3.49 11.47 17.13
CA ALA A 34 -2.55 12.04 16.18
C ALA A 34 -1.19 11.35 16.30
N ALA A 35 -0.92 10.41 15.40
CA ALA A 35 0.38 9.78 15.30
C ALA A 35 1.31 10.63 14.42
N VAL A 36 2.41 11.10 15.02
CA VAL A 36 3.37 12.01 14.39
C VAL A 36 4.79 11.49 14.55
N ARG A 37 5.65 11.72 13.56
CA ARG A 37 7.05 11.26 13.59
C ARG A 37 7.83 11.82 14.78
N ASP A 38 7.72 13.13 14.97
CA ASP A 38 8.36 13.87 16.04
C ASP A 38 7.34 14.75 16.76
N PRO A 39 6.93 14.39 17.99
CA PRO A 39 6.04 15.21 18.81
C PRO A 39 6.60 16.59 19.18
N ASN A 40 7.92 16.78 19.08
CA ASN A 40 8.56 18.07 19.40
C ASN A 40 8.59 19.04 18.21
N HIS A 41 8.28 18.56 17.01
CA HIS A 41 8.22 19.39 15.81
C HIS A 41 7.15 20.50 15.96
N ALA A 42 7.41 21.68 15.38
CA ALA A 42 6.54 22.85 15.53
C ALA A 42 5.07 22.55 15.18
N THR A 43 4.84 21.92 14.02
CA THR A 43 3.49 21.55 13.57
C THR A 43 2.80 20.50 14.44
N ALA A 44 3.54 19.67 15.17
CA ALA A 44 2.95 18.73 16.13
C ALA A 44 2.51 19.45 17.42
N LYS A 45 3.31 20.41 17.89
CA LYS A 45 2.97 21.23 19.06
C LYS A 45 1.70 22.07 18.84
N GLU A 46 1.50 22.58 17.63
CA GLU A 46 0.30 23.32 17.23
C GLU A 46 -1.00 22.53 17.40
N LEU A 47 -0.96 21.19 17.30
CA LEU A 47 -2.17 20.34 17.38
C LEU A 47 -2.92 20.52 18.71
N SER A 48 -2.18 20.80 19.79
CA SER A 48 -2.75 21.00 21.13
C SER A 48 -3.76 22.14 21.20
N GLY A 49 -3.60 23.16 20.35
CA GLY A 49 -4.46 24.35 20.29
C GLY A 49 -5.67 24.22 19.37
N LEU A 50 -5.86 23.08 18.70
CA LEU A 50 -6.99 22.89 17.79
C LEU A 50 -8.33 22.80 18.56
N PRO A 51 -9.41 23.38 18.01
CA PRO A 51 -10.74 23.32 18.61
C PRO A 51 -11.27 21.88 18.62
N LYS A 52 -12.04 21.55 19.65
CA LYS A 52 -12.59 20.20 19.89
C LYS A 52 -14.08 20.31 20.17
N ALA A 53 -14.88 19.45 19.55
CA ALA A 53 -16.30 19.35 19.85
C ALA A 53 -16.53 18.72 21.24
N GLN A 54 -17.79 18.76 21.68
CA GLN A 54 -18.18 18.22 22.98
C GLN A 54 -17.89 16.71 23.06
N GLY A 55 -17.26 16.30 24.17
CA GLY A 55 -16.90 14.90 24.40
C GLY A 55 -15.74 14.41 23.50
N THR A 56 -15.03 15.32 22.84
CA THR A 56 -13.91 14.98 21.95
C THR A 56 -12.56 15.37 22.54
N SER A 57 -11.60 14.46 22.45
CA SER A 57 -10.24 14.65 22.94
C SER A 57 -9.20 14.38 21.85
N LEU A 58 -8.01 14.92 22.08
CA LEU A 58 -6.84 14.73 21.22
C LEU A 58 -5.75 14.04 22.04
N VAL A 59 -5.17 13.00 21.47
CA VAL A 59 -3.97 12.33 21.99
C VAL A 59 -2.89 12.44 20.92
N VAL A 60 -1.70 12.93 21.27
CA VAL A 60 -0.57 13.00 20.34
C VAL A 60 0.44 11.93 20.75
N ILE A 61 0.82 11.06 19.82
CA ILE A 61 1.81 10.00 20.05
C ILE A 61 2.94 10.08 19.04
N LYS A 62 4.12 9.61 19.46
CA LYS A 62 5.22 9.35 18.54
C LYS A 62 4.92 8.08 17.74
N LEU A 63 5.07 8.18 16.42
CA LEU A 63 5.11 7.04 15.52
C LEU A 63 5.98 7.40 14.32
N ASP A 64 7.20 6.88 14.28
CA ASP A 64 8.04 6.92 13.08
C ASP A 64 8.02 5.57 12.36
N LEU A 65 7.37 5.53 11.20
CA LEU A 65 7.20 4.31 10.42
C LEU A 65 8.51 3.81 9.80
N THR A 66 9.59 4.59 9.82
CA THR A 66 10.94 4.13 9.44
C THR A 66 11.65 3.37 10.58
N VAL A 67 11.08 3.32 11.78
CA VAL A 67 11.66 2.65 12.95
C VAL A 67 10.82 1.43 13.28
N HIS A 68 11.36 0.23 13.04
CA HIS A 68 10.60 -1.03 13.20
C HIS A 68 9.97 -1.23 14.59
N SER A 69 10.58 -0.70 15.64
CA SER A 69 10.05 -0.81 17.01
C SER A 69 8.96 0.22 17.35
N ASP A 70 8.87 1.33 16.60
CA ASP A 70 7.97 2.44 16.93
C ASP A 70 6.48 2.03 16.90
N PRO A 71 5.97 1.26 15.92
CA PRO A 71 4.57 0.80 15.94
C PRO A 71 4.19 0.03 17.21
N THR A 72 5.05 -0.90 17.65
CA THR A 72 4.83 -1.67 18.88
C THR A 72 4.87 -0.75 20.10
N ALA A 73 5.87 0.12 20.19
CA ALA A 73 6.00 1.08 21.28
C ALA A 73 4.82 2.08 21.32
N ALA A 74 4.29 2.47 20.16
CA ALA A 74 3.13 3.37 20.06
C ALA A 74 1.85 2.69 20.58
N VAL A 75 1.64 1.41 20.25
CA VAL A 75 0.52 0.61 20.78
C VAL A 75 0.64 0.46 22.31
N GLU A 76 1.83 0.17 22.80
CA GLU A 76 2.09 0.08 24.25
C GLU A 76 1.84 1.42 24.96
N ALA A 77 2.33 2.53 24.39
CA ALA A 77 2.12 3.87 24.93
C ALA A 77 0.63 4.27 24.96
N LEU A 78 -0.13 3.96 23.89
CA LEU A 78 -1.57 4.19 23.86
C LEU A 78 -2.31 3.43 24.96
N SER A 79 -1.95 2.17 25.16
CA SER A 79 -2.55 1.33 26.19
C SER A 79 -2.16 1.80 27.60
N ALA A 80 -0.87 2.02 27.85
CA ALA A 80 -0.35 2.33 29.18
C ALA A 80 -0.65 3.76 29.64
N SER A 81 -0.47 4.75 28.76
CA SER A 81 -0.58 6.17 29.12
C SER A 81 -1.99 6.74 28.92
N HIS A 82 -2.80 6.13 28.04
CA HIS A 82 -4.11 6.66 27.67
C HIS A 82 -5.26 5.67 27.89
N GLY A 83 -4.98 4.43 28.30
CA GLY A 83 -6.01 3.40 28.51
C GLY A 83 -6.69 2.94 27.22
N ILE A 84 -6.11 3.26 26.05
CA ILE A 84 -6.66 2.96 24.73
C ILE A 84 -6.22 1.53 24.34
N LYS A 85 -7.16 0.59 24.43
CA LYS A 85 -6.91 -0.84 24.14
C LYS A 85 -7.30 -1.29 22.73
N HIS A 86 -7.99 -0.43 21.98
CA HIS A 86 -8.42 -0.68 20.61
C HIS A 86 -8.47 0.64 19.84
N VAL A 87 -8.55 0.54 18.51
CA VAL A 87 -8.79 1.66 17.59
C VAL A 87 -9.96 1.25 16.71
N ASP A 88 -10.96 2.11 16.57
CA ASP A 88 -12.13 1.86 15.72
C ASP A 88 -11.83 2.19 14.26
N ILE A 89 -11.08 3.27 14.03
CA ILE A 89 -10.75 3.77 12.69
C ILE A 89 -9.24 4.05 12.62
N LEU A 90 -8.55 3.32 11.75
CA LEU A 90 -7.16 3.59 11.39
C LEU A 90 -7.11 4.31 10.04
N VAL A 91 -6.55 5.51 10.03
CA VAL A 91 -6.22 6.27 8.82
C VAL A 91 -4.70 6.20 8.62
N ALA A 92 -4.27 5.23 7.82
CA ALA A 92 -2.91 5.09 7.34
C ALA A 92 -2.59 6.18 6.28
N ASN A 93 -2.33 7.40 6.73
CA ASN A 93 -2.10 8.57 5.88
C ASN A 93 -0.61 8.94 5.76
N ALA A 94 0.23 8.52 6.69
CA ALA A 94 1.66 8.79 6.63
C ALA A 94 2.26 8.22 5.33
N GLY A 95 2.99 9.08 4.63
CA GLY A 95 3.72 8.71 3.43
C GLY A 95 4.81 9.72 3.09
N ILE A 96 5.78 9.26 2.31
CA ILE A 96 6.86 10.06 1.74
C ILE A 96 6.92 9.91 0.22
N ALA A 97 7.40 10.97 -0.41
CA ALA A 97 7.86 10.99 -1.79
C ALA A 97 9.11 11.88 -1.82
N THR A 98 10.30 11.26 -1.73
CA THR A 98 11.58 11.98 -1.54
C THR A 98 12.41 12.06 -2.81
N LYS A 99 12.08 11.27 -3.83
CA LYS A 99 12.83 11.15 -5.08
C LYS A 99 11.87 11.22 -6.26
N TRP A 100 12.29 11.92 -7.31
CA TRP A 100 11.53 12.11 -8.55
C TRP A 100 12.43 11.79 -9.75
N VAL A 101 12.91 10.55 -9.77
CA VAL A 101 13.82 10.01 -10.81
C VAL A 101 13.07 9.03 -11.70
N THR A 102 13.62 8.72 -12.87
CA THR A 102 13.08 7.69 -13.76
C THR A 102 13.33 6.28 -13.22
N VAL A 103 12.65 5.26 -13.77
CA VAL A 103 12.86 3.85 -13.38
C VAL A 103 14.28 3.39 -13.68
N SER A 104 14.94 3.95 -14.69
CA SER A 104 16.33 3.61 -15.02
C SER A 104 17.34 4.24 -14.07
N GLU A 105 16.95 5.27 -13.30
CA GLU A 105 17.82 6.03 -12.40
C GLU A 105 17.58 5.71 -10.92
N VAL A 106 16.48 5.01 -10.58
CA VAL A 106 16.12 4.70 -9.20
C VAL A 106 17.05 3.64 -8.59
N THR A 107 17.45 3.84 -7.34
CA THR A 107 18.24 2.84 -6.60
C THR A 107 17.34 1.91 -5.77
N PRO A 108 17.80 0.70 -5.41
CA PRO A 108 17.09 -0.17 -4.48
C PRO A 108 16.81 0.52 -3.14
N GLU A 109 17.73 1.35 -2.66
CA GLU A 109 17.59 2.13 -1.43
C GLU A 109 16.48 3.17 -1.54
N ASP A 110 16.38 3.86 -2.69
CA ASP A 110 15.28 4.81 -2.93
C ASP A 110 13.91 4.12 -2.88
N ILE A 111 13.81 2.89 -3.41
CA ILE A 111 12.58 2.09 -3.32
C ILE A 111 12.31 1.63 -1.88
N GLN A 112 13.34 1.13 -1.20
CA GLN A 112 13.24 0.61 0.16
C GLN A 112 12.73 1.68 1.12
N ASP A 113 13.27 2.91 1.06
CA ASP A 113 12.82 4.04 1.87
C ASP A 113 11.31 4.33 1.71
N HIS A 114 10.80 4.27 0.48
CA HIS A 114 9.38 4.49 0.20
C HIS A 114 8.52 3.30 0.63
N VAL A 115 8.99 2.06 0.42
CA VAL A 115 8.29 0.85 0.86
C VAL A 115 8.17 0.82 2.38
N ASP A 116 9.23 1.18 3.10
CA ASP A 116 9.24 1.13 4.55
C ASP A 116 8.18 2.05 5.16
N VAL A 117 8.05 3.28 4.66
CA VAL A 117 7.06 4.23 5.18
C VAL A 117 5.66 4.00 4.60
N ASN A 118 5.56 3.88 3.27
CA ASN A 118 4.27 3.93 2.59
C ASN A 118 3.53 2.59 2.67
N VAL A 119 4.27 1.48 2.75
CA VAL A 119 3.73 0.11 2.71
C VAL A 119 3.92 -0.59 4.05
N HIS A 120 5.17 -0.86 4.45
CA HIS A 120 5.47 -1.67 5.63
C HIS A 120 4.94 -1.05 6.92
N GLY A 121 5.21 0.23 7.15
CA GLY A 121 4.77 0.94 8.35
C GLY A 121 3.24 1.04 8.49
N ASN A 122 2.50 0.83 7.40
CA ASN A 122 1.04 0.89 7.37
C ASN A 122 0.39 -0.51 7.36
N PHE A 123 1.14 -1.59 7.59
CA PHE A 123 0.57 -2.94 7.53
C PHE A 123 -0.49 -3.19 8.60
N ILE A 124 -1.63 -3.69 8.12
CA ILE A 124 -2.62 -4.38 8.94
C ILE A 124 -2.25 -5.87 8.91
N PRO A 125 -2.31 -6.61 10.03
CA PRO A 125 -2.03 -8.04 10.06
C PRO A 125 -3.06 -8.82 9.23
N MET A 126 -2.78 -8.96 7.94
CA MET A 126 -3.54 -9.75 6.99
C MET A 126 -2.64 -10.85 6.41
N LYS A 127 -3.23 -12.00 6.14
CA LYS A 127 -2.53 -13.05 5.39
C LYS A 127 -2.16 -12.49 4.02
N ASN A 128 -0.95 -12.78 3.55
CA ASN A 128 -0.40 -12.30 2.27
C ASN A 128 -0.13 -10.78 2.20
N ALA A 129 -0.08 -10.08 3.34
CA ALA A 129 0.10 -8.62 3.39
C ALA A 129 1.40 -8.12 2.74
N ALA A 130 2.50 -8.89 2.79
CA ALA A 130 3.74 -8.52 2.11
C ALA A 130 3.65 -8.72 0.59
N TYR A 131 2.95 -9.77 0.14
CA TYR A 131 2.98 -10.17 -1.26
C TYR A 131 2.10 -9.29 -2.15
N ALA A 132 0.86 -9.01 -1.74
CA ALA A 132 -0.09 -8.27 -2.59
C ALA A 132 0.41 -6.86 -2.99
N PRO A 133 1.00 -6.06 -2.09
CA PRO A 133 1.58 -4.76 -2.46
C PRO A 133 2.73 -4.89 -3.47
N THR A 134 3.56 -5.93 -3.41
CA THR A 134 4.65 -6.12 -4.38
C THR A 134 4.13 -6.27 -5.81
N LYS A 135 2.92 -6.84 -5.98
CA LYS A 135 2.28 -6.97 -7.30
C LYS A 135 1.71 -5.66 -7.82
N LEU A 136 1.22 -4.79 -6.95
CA LEU A 136 0.85 -3.41 -7.34
C LEU A 136 2.07 -2.60 -7.77
N VAL A 137 3.19 -2.71 -7.04
CA VAL A 137 4.46 -2.08 -7.41
C VAL A 137 4.92 -2.57 -8.79
N GLN A 138 4.85 -3.88 -9.01
CA GLN A 138 5.22 -4.48 -10.29
C GLN A 138 4.35 -3.97 -11.45
N HIS A 139 3.04 -3.81 -11.24
CA HIS A 139 2.14 -3.23 -12.24
C HIS A 139 2.49 -1.77 -12.56
N TRP A 140 2.78 -0.96 -11.54
CA TRP A 140 3.20 0.44 -11.74
C TRP A 140 4.54 0.52 -12.48
N LEU A 141 5.54 -0.25 -12.06
CA LEU A 141 6.86 -0.31 -12.73
C LEU A 141 6.71 -0.71 -14.19
N THR A 142 5.87 -1.68 -14.50
CA THR A 142 5.61 -2.11 -15.87
C THR A 142 5.09 -0.96 -16.74
N LYS A 143 4.15 -0.18 -16.21
CA LYS A 143 3.61 1.00 -16.90
C LYS A 143 4.67 2.10 -17.05
N ALA A 144 5.49 2.31 -16.03
CA ALA A 144 6.56 3.29 -16.06
C ALA A 144 7.62 2.90 -17.12
N ILE A 145 8.13 1.68 -17.10
CA ILE A 145 9.04 1.13 -18.13
C ILE A 145 8.42 1.25 -19.52
N HIS A 146 7.15 0.81 -19.68
CA HIS A 146 6.46 0.94 -20.97
C HIS A 146 6.40 2.39 -21.45
N THR A 147 6.30 3.36 -20.55
CA THR A 147 6.21 4.79 -20.89
C THR A 147 7.60 5.37 -21.20
N GLU A 148 8.58 5.07 -20.35
CA GLU A 148 9.93 5.64 -20.34
C GLU A 148 10.83 5.04 -21.43
N GLU A 149 10.62 3.79 -21.85
CA GLU A 149 11.46 3.09 -22.83
C GLU A 149 10.75 2.95 -24.18
N PRO A 150 11.00 3.84 -25.17
CA PRO A 150 10.15 3.89 -26.34
C PRO A 150 10.26 2.69 -27.29
N TRP A 151 11.31 1.92 -27.15
CA TRP A 151 11.64 0.73 -27.94
C TRP A 151 11.10 -0.57 -27.32
N LEU A 152 10.44 -0.47 -26.16
CA LEU A 152 10.04 -1.61 -25.35
C LEU A 152 8.53 -1.61 -25.11
N THR A 153 7.89 -2.74 -25.43
CA THR A 153 6.50 -2.99 -24.99
C THR A 153 6.54 -3.83 -23.72
N ALA A 154 6.35 -3.18 -22.56
CA ALA A 154 6.19 -3.86 -21.28
C ALA A 154 4.70 -3.96 -20.90
N PHE A 155 4.27 -5.13 -20.41
CA PHE A 155 2.90 -5.36 -19.94
C PHE A 155 2.86 -6.40 -18.82
N PRO A 156 1.93 -6.26 -17.85
CA PRO A 156 1.76 -7.22 -16.78
C PRO A 156 1.00 -8.44 -17.30
N VAL A 157 1.35 -9.61 -16.79
CA VAL A 157 0.68 -10.88 -17.05
C VAL A 157 0.28 -11.48 -15.71
N ASP A 158 -1.00 -11.73 -15.51
CA ASP A 158 -1.50 -12.45 -14.35
C ASP A 158 -1.59 -13.95 -14.68
N PRO A 159 -0.77 -14.82 -14.06
CA PRO A 159 -0.82 -16.25 -14.34
C PRO A 159 -2.04 -16.93 -13.71
N GLY A 160 -2.81 -16.25 -12.85
CA GLY A 160 -3.88 -16.81 -12.03
C GLY A 160 -3.36 -17.51 -10.78
N TRP A 161 -4.28 -18.12 -10.01
CA TRP A 161 -3.92 -18.94 -8.85
C TRP A 161 -3.63 -20.38 -9.28
N VAL A 162 -2.37 -20.63 -9.63
CA VAL A 162 -1.92 -21.86 -10.29
C VAL A 162 -1.54 -22.96 -9.30
N GLN A 163 -1.89 -24.22 -9.59
CA GLN A 163 -1.51 -25.43 -8.87
C GLN A 163 0.00 -25.72 -8.97
N THR A 164 0.78 -24.90 -8.27
CA THR A 164 2.22 -25.00 -8.05
C THR A 164 2.48 -25.11 -6.55
N ASP A 165 3.70 -25.44 -6.12
CA ASP A 165 4.07 -25.45 -4.70
C ASP A 165 3.74 -24.11 -4.00
N LEU A 166 3.98 -22.98 -4.68
CA LEU A 166 3.65 -21.65 -4.16
C LEU A 166 2.13 -21.45 -4.07
N GLY A 167 1.40 -21.82 -5.12
CA GLY A 167 -0.06 -21.71 -5.13
C GLY A 167 -0.73 -22.57 -4.07
N GLN A 168 -0.21 -23.78 -3.83
CA GLN A 168 -0.70 -24.69 -2.80
C GLN A 168 -0.41 -24.16 -1.39
N ARG A 169 0.80 -23.62 -1.12
CA ARG A 169 1.08 -22.92 0.14
C ARG A 169 0.10 -21.77 0.40
N GLY A 170 -0.26 -21.05 -0.66
CA GLY A 170 -1.33 -20.06 -0.60
C GLY A 170 -2.67 -20.68 -0.23
N ALA A 171 -3.07 -21.77 -0.89
CA ALA A 171 -4.33 -22.45 -0.65
C ALA A 171 -4.44 -22.90 0.81
N ASP A 172 -3.39 -23.55 1.34
CA ASP A 172 -3.31 -23.99 2.72
C ASP A 172 -3.41 -22.80 3.70
N ALA A 173 -2.68 -21.72 3.44
CA ALA A 173 -2.69 -20.52 4.28
C ALA A 173 -4.08 -19.87 4.34
N PHE A 174 -4.86 -19.93 3.26
CA PHE A 174 -6.20 -19.38 3.18
C PHE A 174 -7.32 -20.40 3.47
N GLY A 175 -6.99 -21.67 3.73
CA GLY A 175 -7.96 -22.72 4.08
C GLY A 175 -8.69 -23.35 2.89
N PHE A 176 -8.09 -23.34 1.70
CA PHE A 176 -8.62 -23.97 0.49
C PHE A 176 -7.93 -25.31 0.22
N GLU A 177 -8.65 -26.24 -0.42
CA GLU A 177 -8.13 -27.58 -0.77
C GLU A 177 -6.97 -27.50 -1.78
N LYS A 178 -7.09 -26.64 -2.80
CA LYS A 178 -6.10 -26.46 -3.86
C LYS A 178 -6.24 -25.09 -4.54
N ALA A 179 -5.22 -24.70 -5.26
CA ALA A 179 -5.25 -23.52 -6.13
C ALA A 179 -6.22 -23.70 -7.32
N ALA A 180 -6.73 -22.58 -7.85
CA ALA A 180 -7.90 -22.56 -8.72
C ALA A 180 -7.70 -23.17 -10.12
N ILE A 181 -6.52 -23.03 -10.72
CA ILE A 181 -6.26 -23.47 -12.10
C ILE A 181 -5.00 -24.33 -12.22
N THR A 182 -4.95 -25.16 -13.26
CA THR A 182 -3.78 -25.99 -13.58
C THR A 182 -2.65 -25.19 -14.22
N VAL A 183 -1.45 -25.76 -14.23
CA VAL A 183 -0.28 -25.17 -14.91
C VAL A 183 -0.55 -25.02 -16.42
N ASP A 184 -1.13 -26.03 -17.06
CA ASP A 184 -1.39 -26.00 -18.50
C ASP A 184 -2.42 -24.92 -18.88
N GLU A 185 -3.48 -24.74 -18.09
CA GLU A 185 -4.45 -23.65 -18.30
C GLU A 185 -3.79 -22.27 -18.17
N SER A 186 -2.93 -22.09 -17.17
CA SER A 186 -2.18 -20.86 -16.96
C SER A 186 -1.25 -20.55 -18.14
N VAL A 187 -0.40 -21.50 -18.53
CA VAL A 187 0.57 -21.33 -19.63
C VAL A 187 -0.15 -20.99 -20.94
N ASN A 188 -1.23 -21.70 -21.27
CA ASN A 188 -2.00 -21.43 -22.48
C ASN A 188 -2.68 -20.04 -22.44
N GLY A 189 -3.11 -19.58 -21.26
CA GLY A 189 -3.63 -18.23 -21.08
C GLY A 189 -2.56 -17.15 -21.29
N ILE A 190 -1.38 -17.35 -20.72
CA ILE A 190 -0.24 -16.42 -20.81
C ILE A 190 0.22 -16.25 -22.27
N ILE A 191 0.38 -17.35 -23.01
CA ILE A 191 0.81 -17.29 -24.42
C ILE A 191 -0.17 -16.47 -25.25
N LYS A 192 -1.48 -16.64 -25.04
CA LYS A 192 -2.50 -15.83 -25.73
C LYS A 192 -2.35 -14.33 -25.46
N VAL A 193 -2.01 -13.94 -24.22
CA VAL A 193 -1.77 -12.54 -23.87
C VAL A 193 -0.51 -12.02 -24.57
N ILE A 194 0.58 -12.80 -24.57
CA ILE A 194 1.84 -12.42 -25.23
C ILE A 194 1.67 -12.27 -26.76
N ASP A 195 0.92 -13.18 -27.38
CA ASP A 195 0.65 -13.17 -28.82
C ASP A 195 -0.26 -12.01 -29.20
N ALA A 196 -1.28 -11.73 -28.38
CA ALA A 196 -2.20 -10.61 -28.58
C ALA A 196 -1.55 -9.24 -28.29
N SER A 197 -0.47 -9.20 -27.51
CA SER A 197 0.24 -7.97 -27.20
C SER A 197 0.88 -7.36 -28.46
N PRO A 198 0.39 -6.20 -28.92
CA PRO A 198 0.87 -5.55 -30.12
C PRO A 198 2.30 -5.00 -29.94
N GLY A 199 3.04 -4.89 -31.05
CA GLY A 199 4.15 -3.94 -31.11
C GLY A 199 3.63 -2.49 -30.99
N ARG A 200 4.46 -1.58 -30.48
CA ARG A 200 4.11 -0.22 -30.03
C ARG A 200 3.48 0.66 -31.11
N ARG A 201 3.61 0.31 -32.40
CA ARG A 201 2.88 0.96 -33.52
C ARG A 201 1.35 0.84 -33.44
N THR A 202 0.80 -0.04 -32.59
CA THR A 202 -0.67 -0.24 -32.47
C THR A 202 -1.20 -0.13 -31.04
N ALA A 203 -0.36 0.12 -30.03
CA ALA A 203 -0.73 0.11 -28.62
C ALA A 203 -1.28 1.48 -28.14
N ALA A 204 -2.35 1.98 -28.75
CA ALA A 204 -3.19 2.97 -28.10
C ALA A 204 -4.21 2.22 -27.23
N SER A 205 -4.02 2.24 -25.91
CA SER A 205 -4.94 1.68 -24.90
C SER A 205 -5.03 0.15 -24.76
N LEU A 206 -4.04 -0.47 -24.14
CA LEU A 206 -4.31 -1.69 -23.36
C LEU A 206 -4.77 -1.26 -21.96
N GLY A 207 -6.08 -1.12 -21.81
CA GLY A 207 -6.72 -0.97 -20.52
C GLY A 207 -6.55 -2.26 -19.71
N CYS A 208 -6.20 -2.12 -18.42
CA CYS A 208 -6.17 -3.22 -17.46
C CYS A 208 -7.59 -3.80 -17.35
N THR A 209 -7.85 -4.92 -18.02
CA THR A 209 -9.14 -5.61 -17.94
C THR A 209 -9.30 -6.18 -16.54
N ARG A 210 -10.24 -5.64 -15.78
CA ARG A 210 -10.57 -6.07 -14.42
C ARG A 210 -11.07 -7.52 -14.44
N VAL A 211 -10.23 -8.47 -14.04
CA VAL A 211 -10.65 -9.84 -13.73
C VAL A 211 -11.11 -9.88 -12.27
N ARG A 212 -12.14 -10.70 -11.99
CA ARG A 212 -13.02 -10.63 -10.81
C ARG A 212 -12.31 -10.90 -9.48
N ASN A 213 -12.74 -10.19 -8.44
CA ASN A 213 -12.56 -10.42 -6.99
C ASN A 213 -12.06 -11.82 -6.60
N HIS A 214 -10.74 -12.06 -6.65
CA HIS A 214 -10.12 -13.21 -6.00
C HIS A 214 -9.04 -12.72 -5.03
N PRO A 215 -8.97 -13.21 -3.76
CA PRO A 215 -8.02 -12.71 -2.76
C PRO A 215 -6.53 -13.01 -3.04
N ALA A 216 -6.19 -13.55 -4.22
CA ALA A 216 -4.86 -14.02 -4.57
C ALA A 216 -4.62 -13.82 -6.07
N ASP A 217 -4.55 -12.56 -6.51
CA ASP A 217 -4.13 -12.20 -7.86
C ASP A 217 -2.61 -12.05 -7.89
N TYR A 218 -1.98 -12.67 -8.89
CA TYR A 218 -0.53 -12.76 -9.04
C TYR A 218 -0.14 -12.02 -10.32
N GLN A 219 1.01 -11.34 -10.40
CA GLN A 219 1.42 -10.73 -11.68
C GLN A 219 2.89 -11.01 -11.97
N VAL A 220 3.25 -11.11 -13.25
CA VAL A 220 4.60 -11.25 -13.84
C VAL A 220 4.77 -10.12 -14.87
N VAL A 221 5.97 -9.56 -15.03
CA VAL A 221 6.25 -8.56 -16.09
C VAL A 221 6.73 -9.29 -17.33
N CYS A 222 6.08 -9.06 -18.46
CA CYS A 222 6.55 -9.52 -19.75
C CYS A 222 6.98 -8.33 -20.61
N CYS A 223 8.08 -8.53 -21.32
CA CYS A 223 8.68 -7.54 -22.20
C CYS A 223 8.75 -8.12 -23.62
N LYS A 224 8.22 -7.38 -24.59
CA LYS A 224 8.35 -7.71 -26.02
C LYS A 224 9.22 -6.65 -26.67
N LEU A 225 10.36 -7.10 -27.17
CA LEU A 225 11.32 -6.27 -27.89
C LEU A 225 10.77 -5.94 -29.27
N GLU A 226 10.90 -4.68 -29.68
CA GLU A 226 10.76 -4.34 -31.09
C GLU A 226 12.06 -4.66 -31.82
N ASP A 227 11.96 -5.43 -32.90
CA ASP A 227 13.06 -5.58 -33.84
C ASP A 227 13.22 -4.23 -34.58
N ASN A 228 14.24 -3.47 -34.17
CA ASN A 228 14.50 -2.14 -34.71
C ASN A 228 15.27 -2.17 -36.05
N GLY A 229 15.52 -3.35 -36.63
CA GLY A 229 16.15 -3.48 -37.94
C GLY A 229 17.50 -2.76 -38.07
N LYS A 230 18.23 -2.62 -36.97
CA LYS A 230 19.59 -2.09 -36.91
C LYS A 230 20.55 -3.16 -36.40
#